data_AF-A0A061JMB2-F1
#
_entry.id   AF-A0A061JMB2-F1
#
_cell.length_a   1.000
_cell.length_b   1.000
_cell.length_c   1.000
_cell.angle_alpha   90.00
_cell.angle_beta   90.00
_cell.angle_gamma   90.00
#
_symmetry.space_group_name_H-M   'P 1'
#
loop_
_entity.id
_entity.type
_entity.pdbx_description
1 polymer ?
#
loop_
_entity_poly.entity_id
_entity_poly.type
_entity_poly.pdbx_seq_one_letter_code
_entity_poly.pdbx_strand_id
1 'polypeptide(L)'
;MILLISDLHLEEQRPDIARAFLHFLETRASRAEALYILGDFFEVWIGDDAMTPFQQKIAQALRALSDRGTRIYLMHGNRDFMLGKRFCRTAGCELLADPSVVEFDGERVLLMHGDSLCTRDENYMRLRRALRNPLSLFILRNLPLSTRRKLARKLRNESRTQTRMKATDIIDVTPEMIPRMLTEHGVRTLIHGHTHRPATHELNVDGHAARRIVLGDWDRQGWALQVDENGYHQAPFDLS
;
A
#
# COMPACT_ATOMS: atom_id res chain seq x y z
N MET A 1 -6.59 19.51 -0.53
CA MET A 1 -5.64 18.58 0.15
C MET A 1 -5.85 17.14 -0.30
N ILE A 2 -4.75 16.39 -0.41
CA ILE A 2 -4.68 14.96 -0.76
C ILE A 2 -4.09 14.19 0.42
N LEU A 3 -4.55 12.95 0.65
CA LEU A 3 -4.02 12.06 1.68
C LEU A 3 -3.46 10.78 1.07
N LEU A 4 -2.34 10.30 1.61
CA LEU A 4 -1.72 9.03 1.25
C LEU A 4 -1.45 8.18 2.50
N ILE A 5 -1.80 6.89 2.45
CA ILE A 5 -1.61 5.90 3.51
C ILE A 5 -1.18 4.55 2.92
N SER A 6 -0.58 3.66 3.70
CA SER A 6 -0.27 2.27 3.31
C SER A 6 -0.02 1.42 4.56
N ASP A 7 0.16 0.10 4.37
CA ASP A 7 0.65 -0.81 5.42
C ASP A 7 -0.23 -0.78 6.68
N LEU A 8 -1.55 -0.77 6.47
CA LEU A 8 -2.53 -0.81 7.56
C LEU A 8 -2.65 -2.23 8.12
N HIS A 9 -2.54 -3.23 7.26
CA HIS A 9 -2.72 -4.64 7.60
C HIS A 9 -4.04 -4.91 8.34
N LEU A 10 -5.15 -4.35 7.84
CA LEU A 10 -6.47 -4.49 8.47
C LEU A 10 -6.84 -5.98 8.61
N GLU A 11 -7.12 -6.41 9.84
CA GLU A 11 -7.61 -7.75 10.18
C GLU A 11 -8.58 -7.70 11.37
N GLU A 12 -9.44 -8.72 11.48
CA GLU A 12 -10.45 -8.83 12.55
C GLU A 12 -9.82 -8.86 13.96
N GLN A 13 -8.58 -9.34 14.06
CA GLN A 13 -7.82 -9.45 15.30
C GLN A 13 -7.16 -8.12 15.72
N ARG A 14 -7.24 -7.07 14.90
CA ARG A 14 -6.71 -5.72 15.16
C ARG A 14 -7.82 -4.66 15.13
N PRO A 15 -8.80 -4.72 16.04
CA PRO A 15 -9.92 -3.79 16.07
C PRO A 15 -9.51 -2.34 16.41
N ASP A 16 -8.35 -2.17 17.05
CA ASP A 16 -7.69 -0.89 17.30
C ASP A 16 -7.36 -0.16 15.98
N ILE A 17 -6.65 -0.83 15.07
CA ILE A 17 -6.31 -0.26 13.75
C ILE A 17 -7.59 0.02 12.95
N ALA A 18 -8.54 -0.91 12.95
CA ALA A 18 -9.80 -0.72 12.24
C ALA A 18 -10.60 0.48 12.79
N ARG A 19 -10.63 0.69 14.11
CA ARG A 19 -11.28 1.87 14.72
C ARG A 19 -10.59 3.16 14.30
N ALA A 20 -9.27 3.21 14.40
CA ALA A 20 -8.47 4.36 13.99
C ALA A 20 -8.69 4.71 12.52
N PHE A 21 -8.73 3.69 11.65
CA PHE A 21 -8.97 3.88 10.23
C PHE A 21 -10.38 4.42 9.95
N LEU A 22 -11.41 3.85 10.56
CA LEU A 22 -12.78 4.34 10.40
C LEU A 22 -12.92 5.79 10.91
N HIS A 23 -12.31 6.11 12.04
CA HIS A 23 -12.27 7.48 12.56
C HIS A 23 -11.53 8.44 11.62
N PHE A 24 -10.39 8.01 11.06
CA PHE A 24 -9.64 8.76 10.07
C PHE A 24 -10.48 9.05 8.81
N LEU A 25 -11.29 8.09 8.35
CA LEU A 25 -12.19 8.28 7.22
C LEU A 25 -13.26 9.34 7.52
N GLU A 26 -13.88 9.27 8.70
CA GLU A 26 -14.95 10.19 9.10
C GLU A 26 -14.45 11.61 9.34
N THR A 27 -13.22 11.78 9.81
CA THR A 27 -12.69 13.08 10.24
C THR A 27 -11.79 13.77 9.22
N ARG A 28 -10.67 13.13 8.84
CA ARG A 28 -9.64 13.72 7.97
C ARG A 28 -9.93 13.45 6.51
N ALA A 29 -10.16 12.19 6.14
CA ALA A 29 -10.33 11.82 4.74
C ALA A 29 -11.60 12.41 4.12
N SER A 30 -12.66 12.61 4.91
CA SER A 30 -13.90 13.27 4.49
C SER A 30 -13.73 14.72 4.04
N ARG A 31 -12.58 15.35 4.34
CA ARG A 31 -12.21 16.70 3.92
C ARG A 31 -11.18 16.70 2.78
N ALA A 32 -10.68 15.53 2.38
CA ALA A 32 -9.70 15.40 1.33
C ALA A 32 -10.36 15.27 -0.05
N GLU A 33 -9.71 15.83 -1.05
CA GLU A 33 -10.12 15.67 -2.45
C GLU A 33 -9.86 14.26 -2.97
N ALA A 34 -8.78 13.63 -2.48
CA ALA A 34 -8.40 12.27 -2.81
C ALA A 34 -7.69 11.57 -1.64
N LEU A 35 -7.92 10.26 -1.53
CA LEU A 35 -7.22 9.34 -0.65
C LEU A 35 -6.53 8.25 -1.49
N TYR A 36 -5.22 8.15 -1.39
CA TYR A 36 -4.42 7.08 -1.99
C TYR A 36 -4.02 6.06 -0.93
N ILE A 37 -4.23 4.77 -1.24
CA ILE A 37 -3.89 3.64 -0.39
C ILE A 37 -2.82 2.81 -1.12
N LEU A 38 -1.55 2.93 -0.72
CA LEU A 38 -0.39 2.38 -1.44
C LEU A 38 -0.03 0.95 -1.01
N GLY A 39 -1.02 0.05 -1.04
CA GLY A 39 -0.84 -1.37 -0.77
C GLY A 39 -0.80 -1.76 0.71
N ASP A 40 -0.88 -3.07 0.94
CA ASP A 40 -0.94 -3.71 2.26
C ASP A 40 -2.04 -3.09 3.15
N PHE A 41 -3.19 -2.84 2.52
CA PHE A 41 -4.39 -2.33 3.15
C PHE A 41 -5.03 -3.38 4.07
N PHE A 42 -5.05 -4.64 3.60
CA PHE A 42 -5.46 -5.80 4.40
C PHE A 42 -4.28 -6.71 4.70
N GLU A 43 -4.27 -7.34 5.88
CA GLU A 43 -3.19 -8.27 6.28
C GLU A 43 -3.09 -9.49 5.35
N VAL A 44 -4.21 -9.92 4.76
CA VAL A 44 -4.29 -10.97 3.73
C VAL A 44 -5.51 -10.72 2.82
N TRP A 45 -5.32 -10.80 1.51
CA TRP A 45 -6.42 -10.93 0.54
C TRP A 45 -6.30 -12.19 -0.31
N ILE A 46 -7.32 -13.05 -0.26
CA ILE A 46 -7.36 -14.29 -1.06
C ILE A 46 -8.28 -14.21 -2.28
N GLY A 47 -8.93 -13.06 -2.51
CA GLY A 47 -9.84 -12.82 -3.63
C GLY A 47 -11.19 -12.25 -3.19
N ASP A 48 -11.81 -11.45 -4.06
CA ASP A 48 -13.04 -10.70 -3.78
C ASP A 48 -14.28 -11.58 -3.55
N ASP A 49 -14.24 -12.84 -3.98
CA ASP A 49 -15.28 -13.84 -3.72
C ASP A 49 -15.25 -14.37 -2.28
N ALA A 50 -14.16 -14.11 -1.56
CA ALA A 50 -13.91 -14.61 -0.22
C ALA A 50 -14.10 -13.57 0.89
N MET A 51 -14.58 -12.36 0.55
CA MET A 51 -14.65 -11.24 1.49
C MET A 51 -15.39 -11.60 2.77
N THR A 52 -14.74 -11.40 3.92
CA THR A 52 -15.36 -11.58 5.23
C THR A 52 -16.31 -10.42 5.55
N PRO A 53 -17.24 -10.56 6.52
CA PRO A 53 -18.08 -9.45 6.97
C PRO A 53 -17.28 -8.21 7.41
N PHE A 54 -16.10 -8.42 8.01
CA PHE A 54 -15.19 -7.32 8.35
C PHE A 54 -14.68 -6.58 7.11
N GLN A 55 -14.19 -7.30 6.10
CA GLN A 55 -13.72 -6.69 4.86
C GLN A 55 -14.84 -5.97 4.10
N GLN A 56 -16.07 -6.50 4.16
CA GLN A 56 -17.26 -5.85 3.62
C GLN A 56 -17.58 -4.54 4.36
N LYS A 57 -17.47 -4.51 5.70
CA LYS A 57 -17.65 -3.31 6.50
C LYS A 57 -16.63 -2.23 6.13
N ILE A 58 -15.36 -2.59 5.94
CA ILE A 58 -14.32 -1.67 5.48
C ILE A 58 -14.63 -1.14 4.08
N ALA A 59 -15.06 -2.00 3.16
CA ALA A 59 -15.47 -1.56 1.82
C ALA A 59 -16.66 -0.58 1.89
N GLN A 60 -17.65 -0.82 2.73
CA GLN A 60 -18.79 0.09 2.92
C GLN A 60 -18.36 1.44 3.50
N ALA A 61 -17.37 1.47 4.40
CA ALA A 61 -16.85 2.72 4.95
C ALA A 61 -16.11 3.55 3.89
N LEU A 62 -15.27 2.90 3.06
CA LEU A 62 -14.67 3.55 1.89
C LEU A 62 -15.74 4.06 0.92
N ARG A 63 -16.80 3.28 0.71
CA ARG A 63 -17.90 3.67 -0.18
C ARG A 63 -18.62 4.91 0.33
N ALA A 64 -18.91 4.98 1.63
CA ALA A 64 -19.53 6.15 2.25
C ALA A 64 -18.66 7.40 2.11
N LEU A 65 -17.33 7.25 2.15
CA LEU A 65 -16.40 8.35 1.87
C LEU A 65 -16.44 8.76 0.38
N SER A 66 -16.39 7.80 -0.53
CA SER A 66 -16.47 8.06 -1.97
C SER A 66 -17.77 8.73 -2.38
N ASP A 67 -18.91 8.29 -1.84
CA ASP A 67 -20.22 8.88 -2.11
C ASP A 67 -20.33 10.34 -1.62
N ARG A 68 -19.45 10.78 -0.72
CA ARG A 68 -19.35 12.20 -0.27
C ARG A 68 -18.45 13.05 -1.17
N GLY A 69 -17.80 12.46 -2.18
CA GLY A 69 -17.03 13.17 -3.20
C GLY A 69 -15.50 12.99 -3.11
N THR A 70 -14.97 12.35 -2.06
CA THR A 70 -13.53 12.06 -1.99
C THR A 70 -13.18 10.95 -2.97
N ARG A 71 -12.22 11.21 -3.87
CA ARG A 71 -11.73 10.17 -4.79
C ARG A 71 -10.86 9.18 -4.03
N ILE A 72 -11.03 7.89 -4.27
CA ILE A 72 -10.27 6.86 -3.56
C ILE A 72 -9.50 6.03 -4.58
N TYR A 73 -8.20 5.95 -4.40
CA TYR A 73 -7.28 5.18 -5.23
C TYR A 73 -6.63 4.10 -4.37
N LEU A 74 -6.66 2.86 -4.84
CA LEU A 74 -6.06 1.73 -4.15
C LEU A 74 -5.02 1.08 -5.05
N MET A 75 -3.81 0.90 -4.53
CA MET A 75 -2.73 0.15 -5.17
C MET A 75 -2.56 -1.20 -4.46
N HIS A 76 -2.13 -2.21 -5.19
CA HIS A 76 -1.80 -3.51 -4.61
C HIS A 76 -0.52 -3.45 -3.78
N GLY A 77 -0.53 -4.08 -2.61
CA GLY A 77 0.67 -4.46 -1.88
C GLY A 77 1.01 -5.94 -2.05
N ASN A 78 1.98 -6.43 -1.28
CA ASN A 78 2.35 -7.84 -1.30
C ASN A 78 1.40 -8.75 -0.51
N ARG A 79 0.57 -8.20 0.39
CA ARG A 79 -0.44 -8.94 1.15
C ARG A 79 -1.78 -9.07 0.44
N ASP A 80 -2.08 -8.12 -0.43
CA ASP A 80 -3.41 -7.92 -0.99
C ASP A 80 -3.44 -7.74 -2.52
N PHE A 81 -2.40 -8.19 -3.22
CA PHE A 81 -2.30 -8.21 -4.69
C PHE A 81 -3.43 -8.93 -5.45
N MET A 82 -4.29 -9.68 -4.75
CA MET A 82 -5.47 -10.31 -5.35
C MET A 82 -6.72 -9.43 -5.30
N LEU A 83 -6.67 -8.23 -4.70
CA LEU A 83 -7.77 -7.26 -4.71
C LEU A 83 -8.22 -6.98 -6.14
N GLY A 84 -9.52 -7.11 -6.38
CA GLY A 84 -10.07 -7.06 -7.73
C GLY A 84 -11.10 -5.95 -7.93
N LYS A 85 -11.66 -5.96 -9.15
CA LYS A 85 -12.70 -5.01 -9.56
C LYS A 85 -13.99 -5.13 -8.76
N ARG A 86 -14.27 -6.29 -8.14
CA ARG A 86 -15.49 -6.46 -7.34
C ARG A 86 -15.35 -5.70 -6.02
N PHE A 87 -14.22 -5.84 -5.33
CA PHE A 87 -13.92 -5.04 -4.15
C PHE A 87 -13.96 -3.54 -4.48
N CYS A 88 -13.23 -3.11 -5.53
CA CYS A 88 -13.12 -1.70 -5.88
C CYS A 88 -14.50 -1.07 -6.18
N ARG A 89 -15.38 -1.80 -6.88
CA ARG A 89 -16.77 -1.38 -7.12
C ARG A 89 -17.58 -1.27 -5.83
N THR A 90 -17.44 -2.23 -4.92
CA THR A 90 -18.12 -2.19 -3.62
C THR A 90 -17.63 -1.01 -2.78
N ALA A 91 -16.33 -0.74 -2.80
CA ALA A 91 -15.67 0.29 -2.02
C ALA A 91 -15.74 1.70 -2.64
N GLY A 92 -16.16 1.84 -3.89
CA GLY A 92 -16.14 3.14 -4.59
C GLY A 92 -14.72 3.65 -4.86
N CYS A 93 -13.75 2.76 -5.09
CA CYS A 93 -12.38 3.15 -5.38
C CYS A 93 -11.92 2.72 -6.78
N GLU A 94 -10.86 3.36 -7.26
CA GLU A 94 -10.15 3.02 -8.48
C GLU A 94 -8.88 2.22 -8.14
N LEU A 95 -8.61 1.16 -8.91
CA LEU A 95 -7.40 0.36 -8.73
C LEU A 95 -6.26 0.94 -9.57
N LEU A 96 -5.20 1.42 -8.90
CA LEU A 96 -3.97 1.90 -9.52
C LEU A 96 -2.99 0.76 -9.78
N ALA A 97 -2.23 0.89 -10.87
CA ALA A 97 -1.09 0.02 -11.14
C ALA A 97 0.09 0.35 -10.23
N ASP A 98 0.87 -0.65 -9.85
CA ASP A 98 2.20 -0.46 -9.25
C ASP A 98 3.26 -0.72 -10.33
N PRO A 99 4.00 0.32 -10.82
CA PRO A 99 3.97 1.73 -10.41
C PRO A 99 2.87 2.57 -11.11
N SER A 100 2.57 3.75 -10.56
CA SER A 100 1.73 4.79 -11.20
C SER A 100 2.34 6.18 -11.04
N VAL A 101 2.28 7.02 -12.09
CA VAL A 101 2.64 8.44 -12.00
C VAL A 101 1.37 9.28 -11.92
N VAL A 102 1.28 10.13 -10.92
CA VAL A 102 0.16 11.05 -10.67
C VAL A 102 0.66 12.49 -10.63
N GLU A 103 -0.28 13.44 -10.59
CA GLU A 103 0.04 14.87 -10.48
C GLU A 103 -0.60 15.46 -9.22
N PHE A 104 0.22 16.08 -8.37
CA PHE A 104 -0.20 16.82 -7.18
C PHE A 104 0.27 18.27 -7.33
N ASP A 105 -0.66 19.22 -7.40
CA ASP A 105 -0.37 20.66 -7.57
C ASP A 105 0.63 20.98 -8.70
N GLY A 106 0.50 20.27 -9.84
CA GLY A 106 1.40 20.42 -11.01
C GLY A 106 2.72 19.64 -10.92
N GLU A 107 3.01 19.00 -9.79
CA GLU A 107 4.18 18.14 -9.62
C GLU A 107 3.85 16.69 -10.01
N ARG A 108 4.66 16.10 -10.90
CA ARG A 108 4.57 14.67 -11.23
C ARG A 108 5.22 13.83 -10.13
N VAL A 109 4.46 12.91 -9.57
CA VAL A 109 4.84 12.07 -8.43
C VAL A 109 4.71 10.59 -8.79
N LEU A 110 5.76 9.81 -8.51
CA LEU A 110 5.73 8.35 -8.66
C LEU A 110 5.19 7.70 -7.39
N LEU A 111 4.16 6.88 -7.54
CA LEU A 111 3.56 6.08 -6.48
C LEU A 111 3.90 4.61 -6.71
N MET A 112 4.31 3.94 -5.63
CA MET A 112 4.60 2.51 -5.59
C MET A 112 4.16 1.94 -4.25
N HIS A 113 3.93 0.63 -4.17
CA HIS A 113 3.89 -0.02 -2.87
C HIS A 113 5.30 -0.05 -2.24
N GLY A 114 6.33 -0.33 -3.04
CA GLY A 114 7.73 -0.25 -2.65
C GLY A 114 8.44 -1.61 -2.57
N ASP A 115 7.70 -2.70 -2.51
CA ASP A 115 8.24 -4.06 -2.45
C ASP A 115 9.13 -4.43 -3.67
N SER A 116 8.84 -3.86 -4.84
CA SER A 116 9.64 -4.00 -6.06
C SER A 116 11.02 -3.34 -5.99
N LEU A 117 11.25 -2.44 -5.03
CA LEU A 117 12.51 -1.73 -4.83
C LEU A 117 13.50 -2.54 -3.98
N CYS A 118 13.04 -3.56 -3.24
CA CYS A 118 13.85 -4.42 -2.37
C CYS A 118 14.55 -5.53 -3.17
N THR A 119 15.30 -5.16 -4.20
CA THR A 119 15.85 -6.10 -5.19
C THR A 119 16.95 -7.02 -4.66
N ARG A 120 17.57 -6.67 -3.52
CA ARG A 120 18.55 -7.51 -2.81
C ARG A 120 17.91 -8.74 -2.15
N ASP A 121 16.60 -8.71 -1.87
CA ASP A 121 15.87 -9.89 -1.41
C ASP A 121 15.48 -10.79 -2.60
N GLU A 122 16.46 -11.53 -3.14
CA GLU A 122 16.27 -12.37 -4.32
C GLU A 122 15.15 -13.40 -4.15
N ASN A 123 15.03 -13.98 -2.95
CA ASN A 123 14.00 -14.98 -2.65
C ASN A 123 12.61 -14.35 -2.74
N TYR A 124 12.46 -13.14 -2.16
CA TYR A 124 11.23 -12.38 -2.28
C TYR A 124 10.94 -11.97 -3.73
N MET A 125 11.95 -11.50 -4.48
CA MET A 125 11.79 -11.13 -5.90
C MET A 125 11.34 -12.30 -6.77
N ARG A 126 11.86 -13.51 -6.53
CA ARG A 126 11.42 -14.74 -7.22
C ARG A 126 9.97 -15.07 -6.88
N LEU A 127 9.60 -15.02 -5.60
CA LEU A 127 8.23 -15.25 -5.15
C LEU A 127 7.26 -14.22 -5.72
N ARG A 128 7.61 -12.93 -5.67
CA ARG A 128 6.86 -11.81 -6.25
C ARG A 128 6.57 -12.05 -7.73
N ARG A 129 7.60 -12.43 -8.51
CA ARG A 129 7.45 -12.73 -9.94
C ARG A 129 6.50 -13.90 -10.18
N ALA A 130 6.58 -14.95 -9.36
CA ALA A 130 5.68 -16.10 -9.46
C ALA A 130 4.23 -15.72 -9.08
N LEU A 131 4.02 -15.02 -7.97
CA LEU A 131 2.67 -14.65 -7.50
C LEU A 131 1.97 -13.65 -8.42
N ARG A 132 2.71 -12.73 -9.03
CA ARG A 132 2.16 -11.72 -9.96
C ARG A 132 2.09 -12.21 -11.42
N ASN A 133 2.52 -13.44 -11.72
CA ASN A 133 2.37 -14.02 -13.06
C ASN A 133 0.88 -14.23 -13.40
N PRO A 134 0.37 -13.81 -14.58
CA PRO A 134 -1.03 -13.97 -14.96
C PRO A 134 -1.57 -15.41 -14.87
N LEU A 135 -0.75 -16.41 -15.22
CA LEU A 135 -1.12 -17.83 -15.11
C LEU A 135 -1.24 -18.25 -13.65
N SER A 136 -0.31 -17.83 -12.80
CA SER A 136 -0.37 -18.09 -11.35
C SER A 136 -1.58 -17.42 -10.72
N LEU A 137 -1.88 -16.16 -11.06
CA LEU A 137 -3.09 -15.47 -10.61
C LEU A 137 -4.37 -16.17 -11.08
N PHE A 138 -4.39 -16.66 -12.33
CA PHE A 138 -5.50 -17.44 -12.84
C PHE A 138 -5.70 -18.73 -12.03
N ILE A 139 -4.64 -19.50 -11.79
CA ILE A 139 -4.70 -20.71 -10.96
C ILE A 139 -5.21 -20.36 -9.56
N LEU A 140 -4.58 -19.38 -8.90
CA LEU A 140 -4.95 -18.97 -7.53
C LEU A 140 -6.43 -18.58 -7.42
N ARG A 141 -6.95 -17.81 -8.37
CA ARG A 141 -8.37 -17.38 -8.39
C ARG A 141 -9.35 -18.54 -8.58
N ASN A 142 -8.93 -19.60 -9.28
CA ASN A 142 -9.76 -20.79 -9.54
C ASN A 142 -9.61 -21.90 -8.48
N LEU A 143 -8.73 -21.72 -7.48
CA LEU A 143 -8.64 -22.67 -6.37
C LEU A 143 -9.83 -22.54 -5.41
N PRO A 144 -10.28 -23.65 -4.80
CA PRO A 144 -11.25 -23.61 -3.71
C PRO A 144 -10.80 -22.68 -2.58
N LEU A 145 -11.77 -22.01 -1.95
CA LEU A 145 -11.50 -21.06 -0.86
C LEU A 145 -10.69 -21.66 0.29
N SER A 146 -10.98 -22.91 0.67
CA SER A 146 -10.23 -23.64 1.71
C SER A 146 -8.75 -23.80 1.36
N THR A 147 -8.45 -24.10 0.09
CA THR A 147 -7.08 -24.23 -0.43
C THR A 147 -6.37 -22.88 -0.43
N ARG A 148 -7.01 -21.81 -0.92
CA ARG A 148 -6.44 -20.46 -0.88
C ARG A 148 -6.12 -20.02 0.55
N ARG A 149 -7.03 -20.25 1.51
CA ARG A 149 -6.80 -19.98 2.93
C ARG A 149 -5.62 -20.77 3.50
N LYS A 150 -5.45 -22.04 3.10
CA LYS A 150 -4.30 -22.85 3.51
C LYS A 150 -2.99 -22.28 2.94
N LEU A 151 -2.97 -21.91 1.65
CA LEU A 151 -1.80 -21.34 1.00
C LEU A 151 -1.40 -19.99 1.61
N ALA A 152 -2.37 -19.09 1.82
CA ALA A 152 -2.12 -17.79 2.43
C ALA A 152 -1.50 -17.92 3.84
N ARG A 153 -2.04 -18.83 4.68
CA ARG A 153 -1.46 -19.13 5.99
C ARG A 153 -0.03 -19.66 5.88
N LYS A 154 0.23 -20.56 4.93
CA LYS A 154 1.57 -21.11 4.69
C LYS A 154 2.56 -20.01 4.29
N LEU A 155 2.23 -19.20 3.29
CA LEU A 155 3.07 -18.10 2.81
C LEU A 155 3.36 -17.08 3.92
N ARG A 156 2.35 -16.75 4.76
CA ARG A 156 2.51 -15.86 5.91
C ARG A 156 3.50 -16.42 6.94
N ASN A 157 3.38 -17.71 7.27
CA ASN A 157 4.26 -18.36 8.25
C ASN A 157 5.71 -18.44 7.74
N GLU A 158 5.89 -18.78 6.46
CA GLU A 158 7.21 -18.84 5.82
C GLU A 158 7.84 -17.44 5.73
N SER A 159 7.07 -16.42 5.33
CA SER A 159 7.51 -15.02 5.30
C SER A 159 7.95 -14.55 6.68
N ARG A 160 7.14 -14.74 7.73
CA ARG A 160 7.51 -14.37 9.11
C ARG A 160 8.80 -15.03 9.58
N THR A 161 9.02 -16.29 9.20
CA THR A 161 10.24 -17.03 9.57
C THR A 161 11.44 -16.47 8.83
N GLN A 162 11.32 -16.23 7.53
CA GLN A 162 12.42 -15.69 6.71
C GLN A 162 12.76 -14.25 7.07
N THR A 163 11.78 -13.37 7.29
CA THR A 163 12.03 -11.97 7.64
C THR A 163 12.76 -11.83 8.97
N ARG A 164 12.50 -12.70 9.96
CA ARG A 164 13.25 -12.72 11.24
C ARG A 164 14.72 -13.07 11.08
N MET A 165 15.09 -13.77 10.00
CA MET A 165 16.46 -14.20 9.74
C MET A 165 17.23 -13.27 8.80
N LYS A 166 16.56 -12.30 8.18
CA LYS A 166 17.18 -11.39 7.21
C LYS A 166 17.79 -10.18 7.91
N ALA A 167 18.97 -9.80 7.43
CA ALA A 167 19.58 -8.54 7.84
C ALA A 167 18.72 -7.36 7.36
N THR A 168 18.77 -6.28 8.15
CA THR A 168 17.90 -5.11 8.00
C THR A 168 18.07 -4.39 6.66
N ASP A 169 19.26 -4.44 6.09
CA ASP A 169 19.65 -3.89 4.79
C ASP A 169 19.17 -4.74 3.59
N ILE A 170 18.81 -6.01 3.81
CA ILE A 170 18.29 -6.90 2.75
C ILE A 170 16.79 -6.65 2.52
N ILE A 171 16.06 -6.28 3.56
CA ILE A 171 14.60 -6.06 3.51
C ILE A 171 14.21 -4.61 3.14
N ASP A 172 15.15 -3.67 3.26
CA ASP A 172 14.94 -2.29 2.86
C ASP A 172 15.14 -2.13 1.34
N VAL A 173 14.80 -0.95 0.81
CA VAL A 173 14.97 -0.64 -0.60
C VAL A 173 16.45 -0.72 -1.00
N THR A 174 16.71 -1.25 -2.20
CA THR A 174 18.04 -1.19 -2.82
C THR A 174 18.33 0.27 -3.19
N PRO A 175 19.34 0.94 -2.60
CA PRO A 175 19.54 2.38 -2.76
C PRO A 175 19.65 2.84 -4.21
N GLU A 176 20.27 2.02 -5.06
CA GLU A 176 20.48 2.33 -6.48
C GLU A 176 19.19 2.31 -7.31
N MET A 177 18.12 1.66 -6.80
CA MET A 177 16.83 1.60 -7.50
C MET A 177 16.06 2.93 -7.42
N ILE A 178 16.27 3.71 -6.36
CA ILE A 178 15.55 4.98 -6.18
C ILE A 178 15.86 6.00 -7.30
N PRO A 179 17.13 6.40 -7.54
CA PRO A 179 17.46 7.34 -8.61
C PRO A 179 17.09 6.77 -9.99
N ARG A 180 17.22 5.46 -10.19
CA ARG A 180 16.81 4.78 -11.42
C ARG A 180 15.32 4.95 -11.70
N MET A 181 14.46 4.67 -10.72
CA MET A 181 13.00 4.80 -10.89
C MET A 181 12.58 6.26 -11.10
N LEU A 182 13.21 7.19 -10.38
CA LEU A 182 12.96 8.63 -10.57
C LEU A 182 13.29 9.07 -12.01
N THR A 183 14.45 8.63 -12.52
CA THR A 183 14.91 8.93 -13.89
C THR A 183 14.02 8.27 -14.95
N GLU A 184 13.72 6.99 -14.80
CA GLU A 184 12.92 6.19 -15.73
C GLU A 184 11.51 6.76 -15.93
N HIS A 185 10.90 7.26 -14.85
CA HIS A 185 9.56 7.86 -14.90
C HIS A 185 9.57 9.38 -15.11
N GLY A 186 10.74 10.02 -15.13
CA GLY A 186 10.89 11.46 -15.31
C GLY A 186 10.23 12.28 -14.19
N VAL A 187 10.42 11.85 -12.94
CA VAL A 187 9.86 12.50 -11.74
C VAL A 187 10.94 12.86 -10.74
N ARG A 188 10.61 13.72 -9.77
CA ARG A 188 11.52 14.10 -8.66
C ARG A 188 11.03 13.66 -7.28
N THR A 189 9.81 13.15 -7.18
CA THR A 189 9.22 12.67 -5.93
C THR A 189 8.73 11.24 -6.12
N LEU A 190 9.18 10.36 -5.23
CA LEU A 190 8.69 8.99 -5.08
C LEU A 190 8.01 8.85 -3.72
N ILE A 191 6.81 8.28 -3.68
CA ILE A 191 6.10 7.93 -2.44
C ILE A 191 5.85 6.42 -2.44
N HIS A 192 6.23 5.74 -1.36
CA HIS A 192 5.97 4.32 -1.21
C HIS A 192 5.80 3.88 0.25
N GLY A 193 5.32 2.66 0.48
CA GLY A 193 5.18 2.02 1.79
C GLY A 193 6.16 0.86 1.97
N HIS A 194 5.64 -0.31 2.37
CA HIS A 194 6.27 -1.63 2.44
C HIS A 194 7.37 -1.81 3.50
N THR A 195 8.26 -0.83 3.64
CA THR A 195 9.45 -0.97 4.50
C THR A 195 9.17 -0.70 5.98
N HIS A 196 8.01 -0.13 6.31
CA HIS A 196 7.58 0.25 7.66
C HIS A 196 8.58 1.23 8.33
N ARG A 197 9.19 2.13 7.54
CA ARG A 197 10.22 3.08 7.97
C ARG A 197 9.84 4.50 7.57
N PRO A 198 8.84 5.11 8.23
CA PRO A 198 8.35 6.43 7.84
C PRO A 198 9.48 7.46 7.89
N ALA A 199 9.80 8.05 6.74
CA ALA A 199 10.88 9.02 6.59
C ALA A 199 10.78 9.77 5.26
N THR A 200 11.34 10.98 5.22
CA THR A 200 11.63 11.70 3.98
C THR A 200 13.13 11.67 3.75
N HIS A 201 13.54 11.18 2.58
CA HIS A 201 14.94 11.10 2.16
C HIS A 201 15.18 12.07 1.01
N GLU A 202 15.98 13.09 1.26
CA GLU A 202 16.46 14.01 0.23
C GLU A 202 17.59 13.37 -0.58
N LEU A 203 17.56 13.58 -1.89
CA LEU A 203 18.44 12.94 -2.88
C LEU A 203 18.87 13.98 -3.93
N ASN A 204 19.98 13.69 -4.59
CA ASN A 204 20.37 14.40 -5.81
C ASN A 204 20.43 13.39 -6.96
N VAL A 205 19.63 13.62 -8.00
CA VAL A 205 19.54 12.75 -9.19
C VAL A 205 19.83 13.62 -10.40
N ASP A 206 20.90 13.30 -11.13
CA ASP A 206 21.35 14.04 -12.32
C ASP A 206 21.49 15.56 -12.08
N GLY A 207 22.04 15.94 -10.92
CA GLY A 207 22.26 17.35 -10.55
C GLY A 207 21.01 18.08 -10.04
N HIS A 208 19.87 17.40 -9.90
CA HIS A 208 18.61 17.98 -9.45
C HIS A 208 18.19 17.42 -8.09
N ALA A 209 17.62 18.29 -7.25
CA ALA A 209 17.00 17.86 -6.00
C ALA A 209 15.81 16.94 -6.28
N ALA A 210 15.77 15.83 -5.55
CA ALA A 210 14.70 14.85 -5.59
C ALA A 210 14.47 14.30 -4.18
N ARG A 211 13.34 13.63 -3.96
CA ARG A 211 13.01 13.05 -2.66
C ARG A 211 12.29 11.71 -2.78
N ARG A 212 12.45 10.91 -1.73
CA ARG A 212 11.69 9.69 -1.48
C ARG A 212 10.99 9.81 -0.13
N ILE A 213 9.66 9.69 -0.14
CA ILE A 213 8.83 9.70 1.06
C ILE A 213 8.33 8.28 1.32
N VAL A 214 8.63 7.77 2.51
CA VAL A 214 8.20 6.45 2.95
C VAL A 214 7.03 6.61 3.90
N LEU A 215 5.93 5.93 3.63
CA LEU A 215 4.74 5.90 4.46
C LEU A 215 4.95 5.01 5.69
N GLY A 216 4.31 5.38 6.80
CA GLY A 216 4.37 4.62 8.06
C GLY A 216 3.31 3.54 8.14
N ASP A 217 3.64 2.42 8.79
CA ASP A 217 2.70 1.34 9.07
C ASP A 217 1.88 1.59 10.32
N TRP A 218 0.70 0.99 10.38
CA TRP A 218 -0.27 1.29 11.44
C TRP A 218 -0.18 0.37 12.66
N ASP A 219 0.90 -0.42 12.80
CA ASP A 219 1.00 -1.42 13.87
C ASP A 219 0.91 -0.81 15.28
N ARG A 220 1.48 0.38 15.49
CA ARG A 220 1.51 1.07 16.79
C ARG A 220 0.76 2.39 16.83
N GLN A 221 0.75 3.11 15.73
CA GLN A 221 0.15 4.44 15.58
C GLN A 221 -0.32 4.60 14.13
N GLY A 222 -1.38 5.37 13.89
CA GLY A 222 -1.83 5.67 12.54
C GLY A 222 -0.88 6.64 11.86
N TRP A 223 -0.79 6.57 10.55
CA TRP A 223 0.02 7.48 9.73
C TRP A 223 -0.76 7.97 8.52
N ALA A 224 -0.56 9.24 8.19
CA ALA A 224 -1.00 9.78 6.92
C ALA A 224 -0.03 10.85 6.43
N LEU A 225 0.31 10.77 5.16
CA LEU A 225 0.95 11.86 4.43
C LEU A 225 -0.13 12.77 3.86
N GLN A 226 -0.06 14.05 4.20
CA GLN A 226 -0.90 15.10 3.65
C GLN A 226 -0.11 15.89 2.61
N VAL A 227 -0.76 16.15 1.47
CA VAL A 227 -0.23 17.01 0.40
C VAL A 227 -1.22 18.15 0.16
N ASP A 228 -0.74 19.37 0.28
CA ASP A 228 -1.49 20.61 0.05
C ASP A 228 -0.55 21.74 -0.40
N GLU A 229 -1.05 22.97 -0.48
CA GLU A 229 -0.26 24.13 -0.93
C GLU A 229 1.01 24.40 -0.11
N ASN A 230 1.12 23.85 1.11
CA ASN A 230 2.29 23.97 1.98
C ASN A 230 3.28 22.80 1.80
N GLY A 231 3.05 21.90 0.86
CA GLY A 231 3.91 20.77 0.55
C GLY A 231 3.46 19.45 1.20
N TYR A 232 4.45 18.67 1.65
CA TYR A 232 4.28 17.26 2.02
C TYR A 232 4.51 17.09 3.52
N HIS A 233 3.46 16.74 4.25
CA HIS A 233 3.47 16.66 5.71
C HIS A 233 3.00 15.29 6.18
N GLN A 234 3.93 14.47 6.65
CA GLN A 234 3.63 13.17 7.24
C GLN A 234 3.73 13.24 8.76
N ALA A 235 2.66 12.85 9.45
CA ALA A 235 2.62 12.83 10.90
C ALA A 235 1.90 11.57 11.42
N PRO A 236 2.36 11.02 12.56
CA PRO A 236 1.64 9.96 13.23
C PRO A 236 0.45 10.51 14.01
N PHE A 237 -0.52 9.65 14.32
CA PHE A 237 -1.63 9.94 15.22
C PHE A 237 -2.04 8.69 16.00
N ASP A 238 -2.69 8.86 17.13
CA ASP A 238 -3.05 7.75 18.01
C ASP A 238 -4.11 6.83 17.39
N LEU A 239 -4.07 5.54 17.77
CA LEU A 239 -5.08 4.55 17.38
C LEU A 239 -6.33 4.55 18.27
N SER A 240 -6.33 5.36 19.34
CA SER A 240 -7.35 5.38 20.39
C SER A 240 -8.66 6.03 19.94
#